data_AF-A0A2M9XPV6-F1
#
_entry.id   AF-A0A2M9XPV6-F1
#
_cell.length_a   1.000
_cell.length_b   1.000
_cell.length_c   1.000
_cell.angle_alpha   90.00
_cell.angle_beta   90.00
_cell.angle_gamma   90.00
#
_symmetry.space_group_name_H-M   'P 1'
#
loop_
_entity.id
_entity.type
_entity.pdbx_description
1 polymer ?
#
loop_
_entity_poly.entity_id
_entity_poly.type
_entity_poly.pdbx_seq_one_letter_code
_entity_poly.pdbx_strand_id
1 'polypeptide(L)'
;MKRIRTLILLTILTGIVGGLAAIGGPYTDPNDGTINDTGNRLLWRKCGRGRGTVGMNYTNCGTVSGPAETSNWATAVAYCKGLGATLGDGRQWRLPSVKELISIVDYSQGAMPIINSVLFPNTATDRYWTSTNSFAAGNSPVVSGSGTADPKQYVASAENTMQNYRIPENTAYRSMAYIVDFRIGGVVEKPKTDTNGYVRCVSGPY
;
A
#
# COMPACT_ATOMS: atom_id res chain seq x y z
N MET A 1 -1.16 71.88 -3.99
CA MET A 1 -0.36 70.66 -3.71
C MET A 1 -1.31 69.49 -3.51
N LYS A 2 -1.60 68.72 -4.57
CA LYS A 2 -2.47 67.52 -4.53
C LYS A 2 -1.59 66.30 -4.29
N ARG A 3 -1.75 65.59 -3.17
CA ARG A 3 -1.08 64.30 -2.92
C ARG A 3 -2.07 63.17 -3.17
N ILE A 4 -1.96 62.57 -4.35
CA ILE A 4 -2.68 61.37 -4.77
C ILE A 4 -2.11 60.19 -3.97
N ARG A 5 -2.96 59.54 -3.17
CA ARG A 5 -2.62 58.30 -2.45
C ARG A 5 -3.04 57.11 -3.31
N THR A 6 -2.07 56.50 -3.99
CA THR A 6 -2.25 55.27 -4.76
C THR A 6 -2.41 54.10 -3.78
N LEU A 7 -3.62 53.56 -3.64
CA LEU A 7 -3.85 52.27 -2.97
C LEU A 7 -3.53 51.15 -3.96
N ILE A 8 -2.42 50.45 -3.75
CA ILE A 8 -2.10 49.20 -4.46
C ILE A 8 -2.87 48.08 -3.76
N LEU A 9 -3.89 47.57 -4.44
CA LEU A 9 -4.69 46.43 -4.01
C LEU A 9 -3.83 45.16 -4.16
N LEU A 10 -3.26 44.67 -3.05
CA LEU A 10 -2.49 43.42 -3.02
C LEU A 10 -3.47 42.24 -3.02
N THR A 11 -3.89 41.80 -4.20
CA THR A 11 -4.62 40.53 -4.34
C THR A 11 -3.65 39.39 -4.08
N ILE A 12 -3.66 38.86 -2.85
CA ILE A 12 -2.97 37.62 -2.49
C ILE A 12 -3.70 36.50 -3.25
N LEU A 13 -3.14 36.13 -4.39
CA LEU A 13 -3.51 34.92 -5.12
C LEU A 13 -2.97 33.75 -4.29
N THR A 14 -3.74 33.30 -3.29
CA THR A 14 -3.50 31.99 -2.68
C THR A 14 -3.85 30.96 -3.75
N GLY A 15 -2.85 30.60 -4.55
CA GLY A 15 -2.92 29.45 -5.42
C GLY A 15 -3.31 28.26 -4.56
N ILE A 16 -4.48 27.69 -4.84
CA ILE A 16 -4.78 26.34 -4.41
C ILE A 16 -3.81 25.48 -5.21
N VAL A 17 -2.62 25.26 -4.63
CA VAL A 17 -1.80 24.13 -5.02
C VAL A 17 -2.57 22.93 -4.50
N GLY A 18 -3.53 22.47 -5.30
CA GLY A 18 -4.05 21.13 -5.18
C GLY A 18 -2.90 20.19 -5.49
N GLY A 19 -2.01 20.01 -4.52
CA GLY A 19 -1.08 18.90 -4.54
C GLY A 19 -1.92 17.66 -4.71
N LEU A 20 -1.51 16.76 -5.61
CA LEU A 20 -2.11 15.45 -5.73
C LEU A 20 -2.07 14.81 -4.33
N ALA A 21 -3.18 14.91 -3.61
CA ALA A 21 -3.32 14.28 -2.32
C ALA A 21 -3.32 12.77 -2.58
N ALA A 22 -2.69 12.01 -1.67
CA ALA A 22 -2.91 10.58 -1.60
C ALA A 22 -4.42 10.29 -1.70
N ILE A 23 -4.78 9.17 -2.34
CA ILE A 23 -6.19 8.79 -2.59
C ILE A 23 -6.91 8.38 -1.28
N GLY A 24 -6.30 8.62 -0.13
CA GLY A 24 -6.84 8.34 1.20
C GLY A 24 -6.51 9.44 2.22
N GLY A 25 -6.94 9.23 3.47
CA GLY A 25 -6.89 10.24 4.51
C GLY A 25 -8.18 11.07 4.59
N PRO A 26 -8.24 12.11 5.44
CA PRO A 26 -7.13 12.66 6.22
C PRO A 26 -6.60 11.67 7.26
N TYR A 27 -5.28 11.65 7.40
CA TYR A 27 -4.57 10.78 8.32
C TYR A 27 -4.27 11.48 9.65
N THR A 28 -4.33 10.75 10.76
CA THR A 28 -3.92 11.26 12.08
C THR A 28 -3.18 10.18 12.84
N ASP A 29 -2.05 10.55 13.44
CA ASP A 29 -1.25 9.66 14.29
C ASP A 29 -1.54 9.97 15.77
N PRO A 30 -2.36 9.18 16.47
CA PRO A 30 -2.58 9.33 17.90
C PRO A 30 -1.39 8.89 18.75
N ASN A 31 -0.30 8.41 18.14
CA ASN A 31 0.88 7.88 18.80
C ASN A 31 0.60 6.67 19.72
N ASP A 32 -0.33 5.81 19.31
CA ASP A 32 -0.69 4.55 20.00
C ASP A 32 -0.32 3.30 19.19
N GLY A 33 0.53 3.46 18.17
CA GLY A 33 0.93 2.41 17.24
C GLY A 33 -0.05 2.19 16.09
N THR A 34 -1.09 3.02 15.98
CA THR A 34 -2.03 3.06 14.86
C THR A 34 -1.98 4.39 14.12
N ILE A 35 -2.50 4.41 12.90
CA ILE A 35 -2.72 5.61 12.09
C ILE A 35 -4.20 5.62 11.68
N ASN A 36 -4.92 6.66 12.08
CA ASN A 36 -6.32 6.87 11.72
C ASN A 36 -6.40 7.35 10.28
N ASP A 37 -7.19 6.69 9.44
CA ASP A 37 -7.58 7.15 8.10
C ASP A 37 -9.07 7.49 8.14
N THR A 38 -9.35 8.76 8.42
CA THR A 38 -10.71 9.21 8.74
C THR A 38 -11.63 9.26 7.51
N GLY A 39 -11.09 9.52 6.32
CA GLY A 39 -11.89 9.54 5.10
C GLY A 39 -12.33 8.15 4.66
N ASN A 40 -11.48 7.13 4.87
CA ASN A 40 -11.83 5.73 4.56
C ASN A 40 -12.44 4.97 5.75
N ARG A 41 -12.49 5.60 6.93
CA ARG A 41 -12.91 4.98 8.21
C ARG A 41 -12.05 3.76 8.57
N LEU A 42 -10.76 3.82 8.23
CA LEU A 42 -9.82 2.73 8.45
C LEU A 42 -8.85 3.06 9.58
N LEU A 43 -8.35 2.01 10.22
CA LEU A 43 -7.29 2.09 11.20
C LEU A 43 -6.11 1.26 10.72
N TRP A 44 -4.96 1.88 10.51
CA TRP A 44 -3.76 1.21 10.04
C TRP A 44 -2.83 0.88 11.20
N ARG A 45 -2.11 -0.24 11.13
CA ARG A 45 -0.91 -0.38 11.97
C ARG A 45 0.16 0.59 11.48
N LYS A 46 0.78 1.30 12.43
CA LYS A 46 1.89 2.24 12.16
C LYS A 46 3.16 1.53 11.71
N CYS A 47 3.48 0.39 12.34
CA CYS A 47 4.59 -0.46 11.92
C CYS A 47 4.14 -1.59 10.99
N GLY A 48 4.97 -1.92 10.00
CA GLY A 48 4.85 -3.17 9.27
C GLY A 48 5.25 -4.36 10.14
N ARG A 49 4.84 -5.58 9.74
CA ARG A 49 5.21 -6.81 10.45
C ARG A 49 6.73 -6.92 10.63
N GLY A 50 7.17 -7.30 11.84
CA GLY A 50 8.58 -7.43 12.22
C GLY A 50 9.24 -6.14 12.73
N ARG A 51 8.56 -4.98 12.62
CA ARG A 51 9.05 -3.70 13.14
C ARG A 51 8.32 -3.31 14.42
N GLY A 52 9.01 -2.62 15.31
CA GLY A 52 8.51 -2.22 16.63
C GLY A 52 8.52 -3.35 17.65
N THR A 53 8.18 -3.03 18.90
CA THR A 53 8.13 -3.99 20.00
C THR A 53 6.82 -3.84 20.78
N VAL A 54 6.39 -4.93 21.44
CA VAL A 54 5.22 -4.92 22.32
C VAL A 54 5.37 -3.89 23.45
N GLY A 55 6.56 -3.78 24.04
CA GLY A 55 6.84 -2.81 25.11
C GLY A 55 6.70 -1.33 24.68
N MET A 56 6.78 -1.03 23.39
CA MET A 56 6.56 0.31 22.84
C MET A 56 5.18 0.46 22.17
N ASN A 57 4.30 -0.54 22.29
CA ASN A 57 3.04 -0.63 21.56
C ASN A 57 3.19 -0.38 20.03
N TYR A 58 4.38 -0.69 19.49
CA TYR A 58 4.77 -0.39 18.11
C TYR A 58 4.56 1.07 17.68
N THR A 59 4.74 2.02 18.59
CA THR A 59 4.77 3.47 18.28
C THR A 59 6.06 3.87 17.56
N ASN A 60 7.15 3.15 17.84
CA ASN A 60 8.46 3.28 17.20
C ASN A 60 8.74 2.06 16.32
N CYS A 61 8.88 2.28 15.00
CA CYS A 61 9.15 1.21 14.02
C CYS A 61 10.64 0.99 13.73
N GLY A 62 11.53 1.79 14.34
CA GLY A 62 12.98 1.67 14.20
C GLY A 62 13.59 0.63 15.14
N THR A 63 12.98 0.42 16.30
CA THR A 63 13.36 -0.64 17.24
C THR A 63 12.82 -1.97 16.73
N VAL A 64 13.70 -2.96 16.59
CA VAL A 64 13.39 -4.25 15.96
C VAL A 64 12.94 -5.28 16.98
N SER A 65 11.90 -6.05 16.64
CA SER A 65 11.85 -7.48 16.97
C SER A 65 12.46 -8.37 15.87
N GLY A 66 12.89 -7.78 14.74
CA GLY A 66 13.56 -8.42 13.59
C GLY A 66 13.55 -7.47 12.36
N PRO A 67 14.10 -7.85 11.18
CA PRO A 67 13.81 -7.11 9.95
C PRO A 67 12.29 -7.12 9.68
N ALA A 68 11.80 -6.19 8.84
CA ALA A 68 10.43 -6.31 8.35
C ALA A 68 10.28 -7.68 7.69
N GLU A 69 9.36 -8.50 8.20
CA GLU A 69 9.28 -9.89 7.78
C GLU A 69 8.37 -10.04 6.58
N THR A 70 8.87 -10.74 5.57
CA THR A 70 8.04 -11.19 4.46
C THR A 70 7.43 -12.55 4.80
N SER A 71 6.32 -12.87 4.15
CA SER A 71 5.75 -14.22 4.21
C SER A 71 4.92 -14.52 2.98
N ASN A 72 4.57 -15.80 2.81
CA ASN A 72 3.52 -16.17 1.86
C ASN A 72 2.18 -15.52 2.25
N TRP A 73 1.24 -15.54 1.31
CA TRP A 73 -0.05 -14.87 1.47
C TRP A 73 -0.88 -15.44 2.62
N ALA A 74 -0.88 -16.77 2.81
CA ALA A 74 -1.68 -17.43 3.84
C ALA A 74 -1.21 -17.05 5.25
N THR A 75 0.10 -17.02 5.47
CA THR A 75 0.71 -16.57 6.72
C THR A 75 0.45 -15.08 6.96
N ALA A 76 0.47 -14.24 5.93
CA ALA A 76 0.14 -12.82 6.06
C ALA A 76 -1.31 -12.60 6.52
N VAL A 77 -2.26 -13.36 5.96
CA VAL A 77 -3.67 -13.33 6.38
C VAL A 77 -3.82 -13.79 7.83
N ALA A 78 -3.19 -14.91 8.19
CA ALA A 78 -3.25 -15.44 9.55
C ALA A 78 -2.64 -14.47 10.57
N TYR A 79 -1.50 -13.86 10.24
CA TYR A 79 -0.84 -12.86 11.07
C TYR A 79 -1.78 -11.68 11.39
N CYS A 80 -2.38 -11.05 10.37
CA CYS A 80 -3.28 -9.94 10.63
C CYS A 80 -4.50 -10.36 11.45
N LYS A 81 -5.09 -11.53 11.18
CA LYS A 81 -6.24 -12.02 11.97
C LYS A 81 -5.92 -12.24 13.45
N GLY A 82 -4.72 -12.73 13.76
CA GLY A 82 -4.29 -12.96 15.14
C GLY A 82 -3.90 -11.71 15.92
N LEU A 83 -3.66 -10.60 15.22
CA LEU A 83 -3.04 -9.41 15.80
C LEU A 83 -3.86 -8.79 16.94
N GLY A 84 -5.19 -8.82 16.87
CA GLY A 84 -6.04 -8.23 17.91
C GLY A 84 -5.90 -8.93 19.27
N ALA A 85 -5.70 -10.26 19.24
CA ALA A 85 -5.40 -11.03 20.44
C ALA A 85 -3.97 -10.77 20.93
N THR A 86 -3.00 -10.67 20.02
CA THR A 86 -1.60 -10.36 20.35
C THR A 86 -1.42 -8.97 20.98
N LEU A 87 -2.16 -7.97 20.50
CA LEU A 87 -2.11 -6.61 21.03
C LEU A 87 -3.02 -6.41 22.25
N GLY A 88 -3.94 -7.32 22.51
CA GLY A 88 -4.92 -7.20 23.59
C GLY A 88 -5.96 -6.09 23.36
N ASP A 89 -6.10 -5.60 22.12
CA ASP A 89 -7.03 -4.51 21.78
C ASP A 89 -8.39 -5.01 21.28
N GLY A 90 -8.53 -6.32 21.08
CA GLY A 90 -9.78 -6.96 20.62
C GLY A 90 -10.21 -6.56 19.20
N ARG A 91 -9.38 -5.83 18.45
CA ARG A 91 -9.74 -5.34 17.12
C ARG A 91 -9.65 -6.43 16.07
N GLN A 92 -10.54 -6.37 15.09
CA GLN A 92 -10.50 -7.23 13.91
C GLN A 92 -9.50 -6.67 12.90
N TRP A 93 -8.25 -7.09 13.04
CA TRP A 93 -7.19 -6.78 12.10
C TRP A 93 -7.24 -7.74 10.90
N ARG A 94 -6.98 -7.20 9.71
CA ARG A 94 -6.97 -7.96 8.46
C ARG A 94 -5.93 -7.42 7.50
N LEU A 95 -5.63 -8.23 6.50
CA LEU A 95 -4.84 -7.79 5.35
C LEU A 95 -5.70 -6.80 4.52
N PRO A 96 -5.19 -5.64 4.14
CA PRO A 96 -5.94 -4.64 3.37
C PRO A 96 -6.28 -5.17 1.99
N SER A 97 -7.40 -4.75 1.44
CA SER A 97 -7.68 -4.90 0.01
C SER A 97 -6.69 -4.05 -0.81
N VAL A 98 -6.61 -4.32 -2.11
CA VAL A 98 -5.74 -3.56 -3.01
C VAL A 98 -6.12 -2.09 -3.06
N LYS A 99 -7.41 -1.75 -3.00
CA LYS A 99 -7.88 -0.36 -2.97
C LYS A 99 -7.45 0.37 -1.70
N GLU A 100 -7.55 -0.31 -0.55
CA GLU A 100 -7.12 0.24 0.73
C GLU A 100 -5.59 0.42 0.77
N LEU A 101 -4.82 -0.56 0.29
CA LEU A 101 -3.37 -0.45 0.35
C LEU A 101 -2.81 0.58 -0.65
N ILE A 102 -3.46 0.78 -1.80
CA ILE A 102 -3.14 1.88 -2.71
C ILE A 102 -3.46 3.24 -2.06
N SER A 103 -4.48 3.34 -1.20
CA SER A 103 -4.87 4.65 -0.65
C SER A 103 -3.76 5.30 0.18
N ILE A 104 -2.84 4.50 0.74
CA ILE A 104 -1.66 4.98 1.47
C ILE A 104 -0.41 5.14 0.59
N VAL A 105 -0.49 4.91 -0.72
CA VAL A 105 0.58 5.26 -1.67
C VAL A 105 0.57 6.77 -1.88
N ASP A 106 1.73 7.40 -1.72
CA ASP A 106 1.88 8.84 -1.81
C ASP A 106 2.79 9.23 -2.98
N TYR A 107 2.18 9.50 -4.14
CA TYR A 107 2.90 9.86 -5.37
C TYR A 107 3.56 11.24 -5.31
N SER A 108 3.35 12.03 -4.26
CA SER A 108 4.10 13.28 -4.04
C SER A 108 5.53 13.03 -3.54
N GLN A 109 5.82 11.81 -3.05
CA GLN A 109 7.15 11.44 -2.59
C GLN A 109 8.12 11.31 -3.78
N GLY A 110 9.18 12.13 -3.78
CA GLY A 110 10.24 12.09 -4.81
C GLY A 110 11.25 10.96 -4.63
N ALA A 111 11.11 10.13 -3.60
CA ALA A 111 12.00 9.02 -3.29
C ALA A 111 11.22 7.78 -2.86
N MET A 112 11.83 6.61 -3.04
CA MET A 112 11.25 5.34 -2.60
C MET A 112 11.51 5.10 -1.10
N PRO A 113 10.59 4.48 -0.35
CA PRO A 113 9.27 4.01 -0.80
C PRO A 113 8.27 5.16 -1.02
N ILE A 114 7.36 4.98 -1.98
CA ILE A 114 6.34 5.97 -2.37
C ILE A 114 5.18 5.95 -1.36
N ILE A 115 5.44 6.42 -0.15
CA ILE A 115 4.55 6.44 1.01
C ILE A 115 4.97 7.55 1.97
N ASN A 116 4.03 8.11 2.73
CA ASN A 116 4.37 9.05 3.80
C ASN A 116 5.19 8.36 4.90
N SER A 117 6.50 8.61 4.91
CA SER A 117 7.47 7.98 5.82
C SER A 117 7.37 8.50 7.26
N VAL A 118 6.70 9.63 7.49
CA VAL A 118 6.43 10.15 8.84
C VAL A 118 5.32 9.34 9.51
N LEU A 119 4.23 9.07 8.78
CA LEU A 119 3.12 8.25 9.27
C LEU A 119 3.43 6.75 9.27
N PHE A 120 4.19 6.28 8.29
CA PHE A 120 4.54 4.87 8.10
C PHE A 120 6.06 4.66 8.10
N PRO A 121 6.75 4.93 9.23
CA PRO A 121 8.20 4.88 9.29
C PRO A 121 8.75 3.46 9.07
N ASN A 122 9.94 3.38 8.50
CA ASN A 122 10.64 2.13 8.19
C ASN A 122 9.82 1.13 7.35
N THR A 123 8.95 1.65 6.48
CA THR A 123 8.32 0.86 5.42
C THR A 123 9.41 0.38 4.47
N ALA A 124 9.41 -0.91 4.15
CA ALA A 124 10.35 -1.50 3.22
C ALA A 124 10.04 -1.05 1.79
N THR A 125 11.08 -0.79 1.01
CA THR A 125 10.99 -0.40 -0.40
C THR A 125 10.72 -1.60 -1.29
N ASP A 126 9.55 -2.22 -1.16
CA ASP A 126 9.19 -3.45 -1.87
C ASP A 126 7.66 -3.67 -1.86
N ARG A 127 7.24 -4.90 -2.12
CA ARG A 127 5.86 -5.33 -2.35
C ARG A 127 5.17 -5.78 -1.07
N TYR A 128 3.94 -5.32 -0.90
CA TYR A 128 3.09 -5.58 0.26
C TYR A 128 1.81 -6.31 -0.12
N TRP A 129 1.52 -7.38 0.61
CA TRP A 129 0.37 -8.23 0.36
C TRP A 129 -0.96 -7.51 0.55
N THR A 130 -1.93 -7.85 -0.32
CA THR A 130 -3.33 -7.46 -0.17
C THR A 130 -4.20 -8.71 -0.03
N SER A 131 -5.38 -8.57 0.58
CA SER A 131 -6.40 -9.63 0.63
C SER A 131 -7.12 -9.81 -0.69
N THR A 132 -7.02 -8.84 -1.61
CA THR A 132 -7.62 -8.93 -2.93
C THR A 132 -6.88 -10.00 -3.74
N ASN A 133 -7.59 -11.07 -4.03
CA ASN A 133 -7.15 -12.10 -4.96
C ASN A 133 -7.84 -11.92 -6.31
N SER A 134 -7.24 -12.44 -7.38
CA SER A 134 -7.84 -12.28 -8.69
C SER A 134 -9.14 -13.06 -8.78
N PHE A 135 -10.18 -12.33 -9.16
CA PHE A 135 -11.51 -12.85 -9.37
C PHE A 135 -11.58 -13.42 -10.78
N ALA A 136 -11.65 -14.75 -10.87
CA ALA A 136 -12.35 -15.52 -11.88
C ALA A 136 -12.21 -17.00 -11.51
N ALA A 137 -13.29 -17.77 -11.55
CA ALA A 137 -13.13 -19.20 -11.74
C ALA A 137 -12.57 -19.39 -13.15
N GLY A 138 -11.31 -19.80 -13.25
CA GLY A 138 -10.63 -19.92 -14.52
C GLY A 138 -9.14 -20.16 -14.34
N ASN A 139 -8.52 -20.64 -15.40
CA ASN A 139 -7.09 -20.81 -15.51
C ASN A 139 -6.58 -19.73 -16.46
N SER A 140 -5.34 -19.27 -16.26
CA SER A 140 -4.65 -18.48 -17.27
C SER A 140 -4.71 -19.24 -18.61
N PRO A 141 -5.14 -18.61 -19.73
CA PRO A 141 -5.26 -19.28 -21.02
C PRO A 141 -3.97 -20.01 -21.40
N VAL A 142 -4.10 -21.22 -21.97
CA VAL A 142 -3.02 -21.88 -22.68
C VAL A 142 -3.03 -21.35 -24.11
N VAL A 143 -1.96 -20.71 -24.55
CA VAL A 143 -1.88 -20.18 -25.91
C VAL A 143 -1.30 -21.27 -26.81
N SER A 144 -2.17 -22.06 -27.44
CA SER A 144 -1.78 -22.93 -28.55
C SER A 144 -1.79 -22.14 -29.85
N GLY A 145 -0.69 -21.46 -30.18
CA GLY A 145 -0.51 -20.73 -31.44
C GLY A 145 0.31 -19.45 -31.28
N SER A 146 1.05 -19.05 -32.32
CA SER A 146 1.97 -17.90 -32.33
C SER A 146 1.32 -16.51 -32.26
N GLY A 147 0.06 -16.41 -31.82
CA GLY A 147 -0.68 -15.17 -31.60
C GLY A 147 -0.82 -14.86 -30.11
N THR A 148 -0.21 -13.77 -29.68
CA THR A 148 -0.11 -13.25 -28.31
C THR A 148 -1.47 -12.87 -27.71
N ALA A 149 -2.14 -13.83 -27.08
CA ALA A 149 -3.22 -13.55 -26.11
C ALA A 149 -2.65 -13.10 -24.75
N ASP A 150 -1.68 -12.19 -24.78
CA ASP A 150 -1.06 -11.61 -23.59
C ASP A 150 -1.62 -10.18 -23.37
N PRO A 151 -2.34 -9.91 -22.27
CA PRO A 151 -2.73 -8.55 -21.90
C PRO A 151 -1.57 -7.55 -21.85
N LYS A 152 -0.31 -8.01 -21.76
CA LYS A 152 0.89 -7.15 -21.85
C LYS A 152 1.03 -6.37 -23.15
N GLN A 153 0.37 -6.77 -24.23
CA GLN A 153 0.38 -5.98 -25.46
C GLN A 153 -0.30 -4.61 -25.30
N TYR A 154 -1.08 -4.42 -24.23
CA TYR A 154 -1.73 -3.15 -23.90
C TYR A 154 -1.03 -2.33 -22.81
N VAL A 155 0.09 -2.82 -22.24
CA VAL A 155 0.80 -2.17 -21.10
C VAL A 155 2.30 -1.92 -21.40
N ALA A 156 2.78 -2.29 -22.59
CA ALA A 156 4.16 -2.03 -22.99
C ALA A 156 4.34 -0.57 -23.44
N SER A 157 4.70 0.33 -22.51
CA SER A 157 5.43 1.55 -22.89
C SER A 157 6.87 1.18 -23.26
N ALA A 158 7.51 1.97 -24.11
CA ALA A 158 8.88 1.76 -24.57
C ALA A 158 9.94 1.78 -23.43
N GLU A 159 9.54 2.12 -22.20
CA GLU A 159 10.39 2.16 -21.01
C GLU A 159 10.31 0.88 -20.16
N ASN A 160 9.43 -0.08 -20.48
CA ASN A 160 9.20 -1.27 -19.67
C ASN A 160 9.98 -2.49 -20.20
N THR A 161 11.32 -2.37 -20.28
CA THR A 161 12.22 -3.43 -20.78
C THR A 161 12.37 -4.61 -19.82
N MET A 162 11.90 -4.49 -18.58
CA MET A 162 11.78 -5.61 -17.66
C MET A 162 10.32 -6.07 -17.63
N GLN A 163 10.05 -7.19 -18.29
CA GLN A 163 8.75 -7.86 -18.28
C GLN A 163 8.45 -8.39 -16.86
N ASN A 164 8.13 -7.49 -15.92
CA ASN A 164 8.28 -7.72 -14.48
C ASN A 164 7.36 -8.80 -13.91
N TYR A 165 6.41 -9.31 -14.68
CA TYR A 165 5.65 -10.51 -14.33
C TYR A 165 4.88 -11.10 -15.52
N ARG A 166 5.08 -12.39 -15.85
CA ARG A 166 4.20 -13.21 -16.69
C ARG A 166 3.44 -14.16 -15.76
N ILE A 167 2.12 -14.22 -15.86
CA ILE A 167 1.34 -15.25 -15.16
C ILE A 167 1.68 -16.59 -15.82
N PRO A 168 2.11 -17.63 -15.07
CA PRO A 168 2.36 -18.94 -15.64
C PRO A 168 1.07 -19.51 -16.25
N GLU A 169 1.20 -20.17 -17.39
CA GLU A 169 0.07 -20.78 -18.11
C GLU A 169 -0.66 -21.80 -17.21
N ASN A 170 -1.97 -21.94 -17.42
CA ASN A 170 -2.82 -22.82 -16.62
C ASN A 170 -2.90 -22.52 -15.12
N THR A 171 -2.39 -21.39 -14.64
CA THR A 171 -2.50 -21.05 -13.22
C THR A 171 -3.91 -20.60 -12.87
N ALA A 172 -4.49 -21.15 -11.82
CA ALA A 172 -5.81 -20.75 -11.34
C ALA A 172 -5.76 -19.33 -10.75
N TYR A 173 -6.67 -18.43 -11.13
CA TYR A 173 -6.70 -17.06 -10.60
C TYR A 173 -6.79 -17.02 -9.06
N ARG A 174 -7.57 -17.91 -8.43
CA ARG A 174 -7.61 -18.00 -6.96
C ARG A 174 -6.26 -18.29 -6.28
N SER A 175 -5.28 -18.81 -7.00
CA SER A 175 -3.92 -19.06 -6.50
C SER A 175 -3.02 -17.82 -6.56
N MET A 176 -3.54 -16.71 -7.10
CA MET A 176 -2.88 -15.41 -7.20
C MET A 176 -3.48 -14.39 -6.24
N ALA A 177 -2.68 -13.39 -5.86
CA ALA A 177 -3.13 -12.21 -5.15
C ALA A 177 -2.53 -10.94 -5.72
N TYR A 178 -3.27 -9.84 -5.65
CA TYR A 178 -2.72 -8.53 -5.94
C TYR A 178 -1.77 -8.09 -4.82
N ILE A 179 -0.68 -7.44 -5.19
CA ILE A 179 0.35 -6.93 -4.31
C ILE A 179 0.64 -5.48 -4.71
N VAL A 180 0.78 -4.58 -3.74
CA VAL A 180 1.14 -3.18 -3.98
C VAL A 180 2.64 -3.02 -3.86
N ASP A 181 3.28 -2.41 -4.85
CA ASP A 181 4.73 -2.23 -4.94
C ASP A 181 5.10 -0.77 -4.63
N PHE A 182 5.61 -0.50 -3.43
CA PHE A 182 5.98 0.85 -3.01
C PHE A 182 7.24 1.40 -3.69
N ARG A 183 7.92 0.62 -4.53
CA ARG A 183 9.02 1.13 -5.37
C ARG A 183 8.50 1.97 -6.52
N ILE A 184 7.37 1.58 -7.08
CA ILE A 184 6.78 2.21 -8.27
C ILE A 184 5.36 2.74 -8.03
N GLY A 185 4.80 2.51 -6.83
CA GLY A 185 3.43 2.89 -6.48
C GLY A 185 2.38 2.11 -7.28
N GLY A 186 2.73 0.93 -7.80
CA GLY A 186 1.91 0.15 -8.72
C GLY A 186 1.30 -1.09 -8.09
N VAL A 187 0.35 -1.71 -8.78
CA VAL A 187 -0.21 -3.02 -8.42
C VAL A 187 0.28 -4.06 -9.41
N VAL A 188 0.73 -5.20 -8.89
CA VAL A 188 0.97 -6.38 -9.71
C VAL A 188 0.27 -7.59 -9.11
N GLU A 189 0.05 -8.62 -9.91
CA GLU A 189 -0.46 -9.90 -9.42
C GLU A 189 0.73 -10.84 -9.11
N LYS A 190 0.61 -11.69 -8.08
CA LYS A 190 1.66 -12.65 -7.70
C LYS A 190 1.06 -13.98 -7.20
N PRO A 191 1.77 -15.11 -7.37
CA PRO A 191 1.32 -16.40 -6.84
C PRO A 191 1.36 -16.37 -5.31
N LYS A 192 0.34 -16.91 -4.66
CA LYS A 192 0.24 -16.96 -3.19
C LYS A 192 1.28 -17.87 -2.53
N THR A 193 1.75 -18.89 -3.25
CA THR A 193 2.60 -19.98 -2.73
C THR A 193 4.08 -19.81 -3.01
N ASP A 194 4.45 -19.07 -4.06
CA ASP A 194 5.85 -18.88 -4.50
C ASP A 194 6.25 -17.40 -4.50
N THR A 195 5.65 -16.62 -3.61
CA THR A 195 6.03 -15.23 -3.39
C THR A 195 5.93 -14.94 -1.92
N ASN A 196 6.95 -14.24 -1.42
CA ASN A 196 6.92 -13.61 -0.12
C ASN A 196 6.71 -12.11 -0.32
N GLY A 197 5.87 -11.53 0.53
CA GLY A 197 5.54 -10.11 0.51
C GLY A 197 5.51 -9.56 1.93
N TYR A 198 5.77 -8.26 2.06
CA TYR A 198 5.66 -7.56 3.33
C TYR A 198 4.20 -7.43 3.75
N VAL A 199 3.97 -7.19 5.03
CA VAL A 199 2.63 -7.17 5.62
C VAL A 199 2.42 -5.90 6.43
N ARG A 200 1.32 -5.21 6.16
CA ARG A 200 0.77 -4.12 6.96
C ARG A 200 -0.71 -4.37 7.12
N CYS A 201 -1.19 -4.42 8.35
CA CYS A 201 -2.58 -4.74 8.65
C CYS A 201 -3.42 -3.47 8.79
N VAL A 202 -4.70 -3.61 8.48
CA VAL A 202 -5.73 -2.59 8.64
C VAL A 202 -6.89 -3.17 9.47
N SER A 203 -7.64 -2.31 10.16
CA SER A 203 -8.89 -2.64 10.83
C SER A 203 -10.00 -1.66 10.42
N GLY A 204 -11.25 -2.07 10.60
CA GLY A 204 -12.43 -1.35 10.12
C GLY A 204 -12.98 -1.85 8.78
N PRO A 205 -13.95 -1.12 8.18
CA PRO A 205 -14.35 0.23 8.58
C PRO A 205 -15.06 0.31 9.93
N TYR A 206 -14.78 1.36 10.72
CA TYR A 206 -15.47 1.67 12.00
C TYR A 206 -16.45 2.81 11.83
#